data_AF-A0AAD3N857-F1
#
_entry.id   AF-A0AAD3N857-F1
#
_cell.length_a   1.000
_cell.length_b   1.000
_cell.length_c   1.000
_cell.angle_alpha   90.00
_cell.angle_beta   90.00
_cell.angle_gamma   90.00
#
_symmetry.space_group_name_H-M   'P 1'
#
loop_
_entity.id
_entity.type
_entity.pdbx_description
1 polymer ?
#
loop_
_entity_poly.entity_id
_entity_poly.type
_entity_poly.pdbx_seq_one_letter_code
_entity_poly.pdbx_strand_id
1 'polypeptide(L)'
;RDAWLQLRAEVESLTDSWLTHALKSLSIISSRSNCVNVLVTTTQLIPALAKVLLYSLGSVFPIENIYSATKIGKESCLSGVVSSALVLTLHML
;
A
#
# COMPACT_ATOMS: atom_id res chain seq x y z
N ARG A 1 -6.22 -13.84 16.92
CA ARG A 1 -6.97 -13.28 15.77
C ARG A 1 -7.91 -12.16 16.22
N ASP A 2 -8.62 -12.33 17.33
CA ASP A 2 -9.63 -11.37 17.78
C ASP A 2 -9.05 -10.04 18.27
N ALA A 3 -7.98 -10.07 19.06
CA ALA A 3 -7.26 -8.86 19.47
C ALA A 3 -6.79 -8.01 18.26
N TRP A 4 -6.42 -8.68 17.17
CA TRP A 4 -6.04 -8.02 15.93
C TRP A 4 -7.23 -7.39 15.20
N LEU A 5 -8.38 -8.06 15.18
CA LEU A 5 -9.62 -7.49 14.62
C LEU A 5 -10.12 -6.31 15.44
N GLN A 6 -10.02 -6.40 16.76
CA GLN A 6 -10.36 -5.31 17.67
C GLN A 6 -9.47 -4.09 17.42
N LEU A 7 -8.14 -4.28 17.40
CA LEU A 7 -7.19 -3.19 17.12
C LEU A 7 -7.48 -2.52 15.77
N ARG A 8 -7.82 -3.31 14.74
CA ARG A 8 -8.21 -2.75 13.44
C ARG A 8 -9.48 -1.90 13.51
N ALA A 9 -10.49 -2.34 14.26
CA ALA A 9 -11.72 -1.57 14.45
C ALA A 9 -11.45 -0.25 15.20
N GLU A 10 -10.59 -0.27 16.22
CA GLU A 10 -10.17 0.92 16.95
C GLU A 10 -9.40 1.90 16.04
N VAL A 11 -8.43 1.41 15.25
CA VAL A 11 -7.68 2.23 14.28
C VAL A 11 -8.62 2.84 13.24
N GLU A 12 -9.57 2.10 12.70
CA GLU A 12 -10.55 2.64 11.74
C GLU A 12 -11.41 3.73 12.39
N SER A 13 -11.83 3.55 13.64
CA SER A 13 -12.58 4.56 14.37
C SER A 13 -11.74 5.82 14.66
N LEU A 14 -10.46 5.66 15.01
CA LEU A 14 -9.57 6.77 15.35
C LEU A 14 -9.07 7.56 14.13
N THR A 15 -9.13 6.96 12.94
CA THR A 15 -8.64 7.55 11.69
C THR A 15 -9.77 7.96 10.75
N ASP A 16 -11.00 8.07 11.26
CA ASP A 16 -12.19 8.40 10.47
C ASP A 16 -12.32 7.53 9.20
N SER A 17 -12.11 6.22 9.36
CA SER A 17 -12.16 5.21 8.30
C SER A 17 -11.14 5.42 7.17
N TRP A 18 -9.96 5.97 7.47
CA TRP A 18 -8.91 6.22 6.48
C TRP A 18 -8.57 4.99 5.63
N LEU A 19 -8.40 3.80 6.24
CA LEU A 19 -8.04 2.59 5.49
C LEU A 19 -9.19 2.18 4.56
N THR A 20 -10.43 2.24 5.02
CA THR A 20 -11.61 1.98 4.20
C THR A 20 -11.66 2.91 2.97
N HIS A 21 -11.38 4.20 3.14
CA HIS A 21 -11.33 5.15 2.02
C HIS A 21 -10.18 4.85 1.05
N ALA A 22 -9.00 4.51 1.57
CA ALA A 22 -7.85 4.11 0.76
C ALA A 22 -8.13 2.84 -0.05
N LEU A 23 -8.69 1.81 0.57
CA LEU A 23 -9.07 0.55 -0.08
C LEU A 23 -10.11 0.74 -1.17
N LYS A 24 -11.12 1.59 -0.95
CA LYS A 24 -12.09 1.95 -2.00
C LYS A 24 -11.42 2.57 -3.21
N SER A 25 -10.51 3.52 -3.00
CA SER A 25 -9.76 4.17 -4.08
C SER A 25 -8.88 3.18 -4.84
N LEU A 26 -8.14 2.33 -4.10
CA LEU A 26 -7.28 1.29 -4.68
C LEU A 26 -8.08 0.27 -5.50
N SER A 27 -9.26 -0.14 -5.01
CA SER A 27 -10.17 -1.05 -5.71
C SER A 27 -10.68 -0.46 -7.03
N ILE A 28 -11.03 0.84 -7.03
CA ILE A 28 -11.42 1.56 -8.26
C ILE A 28 -10.27 1.60 -9.27
N ILE A 29 -9.03 1.75 -8.83
CA ILE A 29 -7.86 1.70 -9.72
C ILE A 29 -7.70 0.27 -10.29
N SER A 30 -7.79 -0.75 -9.44
CA SER A 30 -7.66 -2.15 -9.84
C SER A 30 -8.74 -2.62 -10.83
N SER A 31 -9.90 -1.96 -10.89
CA SER A 31 -10.96 -2.31 -11.85
C SER A 31 -10.73 -1.73 -13.25
N ARG A 32 -9.78 -0.81 -13.42
CA ARG A 32 -9.45 -0.18 -14.70
C ARG A 32 -8.36 -0.99 -15.42
N SER A 33 -8.60 -1.36 -16.67
CA SER A 33 -7.69 -2.22 -17.45
C SER A 33 -6.33 -1.58 -17.78
N ASN A 34 -6.21 -0.26 -17.67
CA ASN A 34 -5.01 0.50 -18.03
C ASN A 34 -4.33 1.16 -16.83
N CYS A 35 -4.68 0.77 -15.61
CA CYS A 35 -4.07 1.30 -14.40
C CYS A 35 -3.55 0.16 -13.53
N VAL A 36 -2.47 0.45 -12.80
CA VAL A 36 -1.88 -0.49 -11.86
C VAL A 36 -1.53 0.22 -10.56
N ASN A 37 -1.81 -0.44 -9.45
CA ASN A 37 -1.41 0.02 -8.13
C ASN A 37 0.06 -0.38 -7.88
N VAL A 38 0.89 0.61 -7.54
CA VAL A 38 2.29 0.42 -7.17
C VAL A 38 2.55 1.04 -5.81
N LEU A 39 3.17 0.29 -4.90
CA LEU A 39 3.54 0.74 -3.56
C LEU A 39 5.03 1.01 -3.51
N VAL A 40 5.41 2.25 -3.23
CA VAL A 40 6.80 2.63 -2.94
C VAL A 40 6.87 3.10 -1.49
N THR A 41 7.71 2.46 -0.67
CA THR A 41 7.86 2.77 0.76
C THR A 41 9.32 2.93 1.17
N THR A 42 9.59 3.74 2.19
CA THR A 42 10.90 3.86 2.84
C THR A 42 11.13 2.80 3.92
N THR A 43 10.21 1.86 4.10
CA THR A 43 10.37 0.71 5.00
C THR A 43 11.19 -0.38 4.31
N GLN A 44 12.00 -1.13 5.07
CA GLN A 44 12.65 -2.34 4.54
C GLN A 44 11.59 -3.30 3.98
N LEU A 45 11.94 -4.08 2.94
CA LEU A 45 10.98 -4.88 2.20
C LEU A 45 10.21 -5.85 3.11
N ILE A 46 10.88 -6.61 3.98
CA ILE A 46 10.21 -7.61 4.83
C ILE A 46 9.17 -6.96 5.78
N PRO A 47 9.49 -5.92 6.58
CA PRO A 47 8.48 -5.23 7.37
C PRO A 47 7.39 -4.52 6.54
N ALA A 48 7.71 -4.05 5.32
CA ALA A 48 6.71 -3.49 4.42
C ALA A 48 5.66 -4.53 4.00
N LEU A 49 6.09 -5.73 3.66
CA LEU A 49 5.20 -6.84 3.31
C LEU A 49 4.33 -7.26 4.50
N ALA A 50 4.91 -7.30 5.71
CA ALA A 50 4.14 -7.54 6.92
C ALA A 50 3.03 -6.49 7.10
N LYS A 51 3.32 -5.20 6.92
CA LYS A 51 2.30 -4.15 6.95
C LYS A 51 1.24 -4.34 5.87
N VAL A 52 1.62 -4.64 4.63
CA VAL A 52 0.65 -4.89 3.55
C VAL A 52 -0.34 -6.00 3.91
N LEU A 53 0.14 -7.10 4.50
CA LEU A 53 -0.71 -8.21 4.93
C LEU A 53 -1.60 -7.81 6.11
N LEU A 54 -1.05 -7.11 7.10
CA LEU A 54 -1.81 -6.61 8.24
C LEU A 54 -2.92 -5.65 7.77
N TYR A 55 -2.63 -4.67 6.94
CA TYR A 55 -3.67 -3.73 6.47
C TYR A 55 -4.60 -4.30 5.38
N SER A 56 -4.57 -5.62 5.12
CA SER A 56 -5.36 -6.29 4.09
C SER A 56 -5.16 -5.71 2.68
N LEU A 57 -3.95 -5.22 2.40
CA LEU A 57 -3.57 -4.61 1.12
C LEU A 57 -3.00 -5.61 0.12
N GLY A 58 -2.81 -6.87 0.52
CA GLY A 58 -2.21 -7.91 -0.34
C GLY A 58 -3.02 -8.27 -1.58
N SER A 59 -4.33 -8.01 -1.59
CA SER A 59 -5.18 -8.22 -2.78
C SER A 59 -5.13 -7.07 -3.78
N VAL A 60 -4.66 -5.88 -3.36
CA VAL A 60 -4.61 -4.68 -4.20
C VAL A 60 -3.21 -4.33 -4.69
N PHE A 61 -2.17 -4.80 -3.99
CA PHE A 61 -0.78 -4.70 -4.42
C PHE A 61 -0.16 -6.08 -4.64
N PRO A 62 0.00 -6.50 -5.91
CA PRO A 62 0.84 -7.65 -6.25
C PRO A 62 2.26 -7.48 -5.70
N ILE A 63 2.93 -8.57 -5.35
CA ILE A 63 4.24 -8.54 -4.69
C ILE A 63 5.31 -7.85 -5.56
N GLU A 64 5.22 -8.06 -6.88
CA GLU A 64 6.06 -7.45 -7.90
C GLU A 64 5.92 -5.92 -7.98
N ASN A 65 4.83 -5.37 -7.44
CA ASN A 65 4.53 -3.94 -7.45
C ASN A 65 4.84 -3.25 -6.10
N ILE A 66 5.58 -3.91 -5.21
CA ILE A 66 5.98 -3.38 -3.90
C ILE A 66 7.49 -3.12 -3.90
N TYR A 67 7.87 -1.84 -3.82
CA TYR A 67 9.25 -1.40 -3.90
C TYR A 67 9.70 -0.74 -2.59
N SER A 68 10.87 -1.13 -2.09
CA SER A 68 11.52 -0.51 -0.94
C SER A 68 12.58 0.49 -1.39
N ALA A 69 12.39 1.75 -1.01
CA ALA A 69 13.30 2.86 -1.26
C ALA A 69 14.37 3.04 -0.16
N THR A 70 14.49 2.09 0.78
CA THR A 70 15.40 2.20 1.94
C THR A 70 16.86 2.48 1.58
N LYS A 71 17.36 1.89 0.48
CA LYS A 71 18.78 2.00 0.10
C LYS A 71 19.04 2.96 -1.07
N ILE A 72 18.08 3.09 -1.97
CA ILE A 72 18.25 3.75 -3.27
C ILE A 72 17.52 5.11 -3.35
N GLY A 73 16.68 5.44 -2.36
CA GLY A 73 15.87 6.65 -2.36
C GLY A 73 14.66 6.56 -3.31
N LYS A 74 13.63 7.38 -3.06
CA LYS A 74 12.35 7.31 -3.80
C LYS A 74 12.51 7.59 -5.29
N GLU A 75 13.27 8.62 -5.65
CA GLU A 75 13.53 9.02 -7.04
C GLU A 75 14.10 7.88 -7.90
N SER A 76 15.05 7.12 -7.33
CA SER A 76 15.68 5.99 -8.03
C SER A 76 14.71 4.82 -8.20
N CYS A 77 13.88 4.51 -7.19
CA CYS A 77 12.83 3.52 -7.32
C CYS A 77 11.79 3.90 -8.37
N LEU A 78 11.42 5.18 -8.46
CA LEU A 78 10.43 5.69 -9.41
C LEU A 78 10.90 5.61 -10.86
N SER A 79 12.21 5.75 -11.12
CA SER A 79 12.75 5.58 -12.47
C SER A 79 12.53 4.17 -13.06
N GLY A 80 12.36 3.15 -12.21
CA GLY A 80 12.04 1.79 -12.61
C GLY A 80 10.54 1.49 -12.72
N VAL A 81 9.67 2.39 -12.25
CA VAL A 81 8.21 2.22 -12.32
C VAL A 81 7.71 2.74 -13.67
N VAL A 82 7.08 1.86 -14.46
CA VAL A 82 6.56 2.19 -15.79
C VAL A 82 5.48 3.29 -15.68
N SER A 83 5.59 4.31 -16.53
CA SER A 83 4.88 5.61 -16.54
C SER A 83 3.33 5.61 -16.46
N SER A 84 2.68 4.45 -16.33
CA SER A 84 1.21 4.29 -16.25
C SER A 84 0.70 3.95 -14.83
N ALA A 85 1.57 3.89 -13.83
CA ALA A 85 1.18 3.61 -12.45
C ALA A 85 0.75 4.89 -11.70
N LEU A 86 -0.42 4.85 -11.06
CA LEU A 86 -0.76 5.83 -10.02
C LEU A 86 0.04 5.44 -8.77
N VAL A 87 1.12 6.17 -8.51
CA VAL A 87 1.93 5.97 -7.31
C VAL A 87 1.20 6.59 -6.12
N LEU A 88 0.36 5.80 -5.46
CA LEU A 88 -0.07 6.13 -4.11
C LEU A 88 1.13 5.86 -3.19
N THR A 89 1.96 6.90 -3.02
CA THR A 89 2.95 6.91 -1.95
C THR A 89 2.17 7.02 -0.64
N LEU A 90 1.81 5.87 -0.06
CA LEU A 90 1.33 5.80 1.32
C LEU A 90 2.49 6.23 2.23
N HIS A 91 2.60 7.53 2.45
CA HIS A 91 3.58 8.13 3.36
C HIS A 91 3.30 7.79 4.83
N MET A 92 2.27 6.98 5.12
CA MET A 92 1.88 6.59 6.47
C MET A 92 1.45 5.11 6.54
N LEU A 93 2.27 4.23 5.97
CA LEU A 93 2.40 2.86 6.47
C LEU A 93 3.80 2.67 7.00
#